data_AF-A0AAE7CRZ0-F1
#
_entry.id   AF-A0AAE7CRZ0-F1
#
_cell.length_a   1.000
_cell.length_b   1.000
_cell.length_c   1.000
_cell.angle_alpha   90.00
_cell.angle_beta   90.00
_cell.angle_gamma   90.00
#
_symmetry.space_group_name_H-M   'P 1'
#
loop_
_entity.id
_entity.type
_entity.pdbx_description
1 polymer ?
#
loop_
_entity_poly.entity_id
_entity_poly.type
_entity_poly.pdbx_seq_one_letter_code
_entity_poly.pdbx_strand_id
1 'polypeptide(L)'
;MEWIKSILAKHLKEDGTLDIEAANKEIDAEFPKNAVPKEDFNSKVNELKTANDTINTLQADNKDVEKLQTEISDYKSKIEQLETERETTATRATLEKSLRDAGAKDIDYLVFKLGEVEKDKDGSIKDLDSKIKDLKTTYANQFDPTVDNKGGGGGTGFKTIENNLNDGKQSDPDLTAQMISAFTSDIPTTEK
;
A
#
# COMPACT_ATOMS: atom_id res chain seq x y z
N MET A 1 1.78 -60.31 1.06
CA MET A 1 1.17 -61.58 0.59
C MET A 1 1.29 -62.72 1.60
N GLU A 2 2.21 -62.68 2.57
CA GLU A 2 2.34 -63.74 3.60
C GLU A 2 1.02 -63.99 4.37
N TRP A 3 0.24 -62.94 4.66
CA TRP A 3 -1.05 -63.10 5.31
C TRP A 3 -2.05 -63.94 4.48
N ILE A 4 -2.06 -63.78 3.15
CA ILE A 4 -2.88 -64.61 2.25
C ILE A 4 -2.39 -66.05 2.25
N LYS A 5 -1.07 -66.27 2.19
CA LYS A 5 -0.49 -67.62 2.25
C LYS A 5 -0.89 -68.35 3.53
N SER A 6 -0.88 -67.66 4.67
CA SER A 6 -1.30 -68.23 5.96
C SER A 6 -2.77 -68.65 5.97
N ILE A 7 -3.66 -67.85 5.36
CA ILE A 7 -5.09 -68.20 5.26
C ILE A 7 -5.28 -69.40 4.32
N LEU A 8 -4.60 -69.43 3.18
CA LEU A 8 -4.67 -70.56 2.25
C LEU A 8 -4.18 -71.87 2.89
N ALA A 9 -3.09 -71.80 3.67
CA ALA A 9 -2.57 -72.96 4.40
C ALA A 9 -3.54 -73.45 5.50
N LYS A 10 -4.21 -72.52 6.20
CA LYS A 10 -5.18 -72.82 7.26
C LYS A 10 -6.43 -73.54 6.77
N HIS A 11 -6.88 -73.24 5.54
CA HIS A 11 -8.10 -73.83 4.95
C HIS A 11 -7.83 -75.00 3.99
N LEU A 12 -6.60 -75.49 3.93
CA LEU A 12 -6.24 -76.70 3.19
C LEU A 12 -6.68 -77.94 3.99
N LYS A 13 -7.49 -78.79 3.39
CA LYS A 13 -8.00 -80.03 4.00
C LYS A 13 -6.98 -81.16 3.90
N GLU A 14 -7.15 -82.20 4.71
CA GLU A 14 -6.26 -83.37 4.73
C GLU A 14 -6.22 -84.13 3.39
N ASP A 15 -7.27 -84.03 2.58
CA ASP A 15 -7.34 -84.60 1.22
C ASP A 15 -6.64 -83.73 0.15
N GLY A 16 -6.02 -82.61 0.56
CA GLY A 16 -5.34 -81.67 -0.32
C GLY A 16 -6.27 -80.69 -1.03
N THR A 17 -7.58 -80.73 -0.78
CA THR A 17 -8.53 -79.76 -1.34
C THR A 17 -8.61 -78.49 -0.48
N LEU A 18 -8.77 -77.33 -1.13
CA LEU A 18 -8.90 -76.05 -0.44
C LEU A 18 -10.37 -75.75 -0.16
N ASP A 19 -10.70 -75.33 1.06
CA ASP A 19 -12.00 -74.73 1.34
C ASP A 19 -12.06 -73.30 0.82
N ILE A 20 -12.46 -73.15 -0.45
CA ILE A 20 -12.48 -71.86 -1.14
C ILE A 20 -13.42 -70.85 -0.45
N GLU A 21 -14.55 -71.32 0.07
CA GLU A 21 -15.56 -70.45 0.68
C GLU A 21 -15.09 -69.89 2.02
N ALA A 22 -14.52 -70.76 2.88
CA ALA A 22 -13.94 -70.34 4.16
C ALA A 22 -12.70 -69.45 3.96
N ALA A 23 -11.84 -69.79 2.99
CA ALA A 23 -10.65 -69.00 2.67
C ALA A 23 -11.01 -67.61 2.14
N ASN A 24 -11.94 -67.49 1.20
CA ASN A 24 -12.37 -66.20 0.66
C ASN A 24 -13.01 -65.33 1.74
N LYS A 25 -13.84 -65.91 2.61
CA LYS A 25 -14.46 -65.15 3.71
C LYS A 25 -13.44 -64.54 4.66
N GLU A 26 -12.37 -65.28 4.99
CA GLU A 26 -11.31 -64.77 5.86
C GLU A 26 -10.38 -63.80 5.12
N ILE A 27 -10.12 -64.02 3.82
CA ILE A 27 -9.40 -63.07 2.96
C ILE A 27 -10.15 -61.75 2.90
N ASP A 28 -11.45 -61.75 2.64
CA ASP A 28 -12.28 -60.54 2.57
C ASP A 28 -12.32 -59.79 3.90
N ALA A 29 -12.28 -60.50 5.03
CA ALA A 29 -12.23 -59.89 6.37
C ALA A 29 -10.87 -59.24 6.67
N GLU A 30 -9.77 -59.78 6.14
CA GLU A 30 -8.41 -59.29 6.36
C GLU A 30 -7.94 -58.32 5.25
N PHE A 31 -8.60 -58.30 4.09
CA PHE A 31 -8.22 -57.46 2.95
C PHE A 31 -8.21 -55.97 3.30
N PRO A 32 -9.24 -55.37 3.92
CA PRO A 32 -9.23 -53.95 4.27
C PRO A 32 -8.17 -53.57 5.30
N LYS A 33 -7.63 -54.53 6.06
CA LYS A 33 -6.58 -54.30 7.06
C LYS A 33 -5.18 -54.33 6.46
N ASN A 34 -5.00 -55.11 5.39
CA ASN A 34 -3.69 -55.43 4.83
C ASN A 34 -3.49 -54.92 3.40
N ALA A 35 -4.54 -54.40 2.77
CA ALA A 35 -4.53 -53.92 1.39
C ALA A 35 -5.50 -52.74 1.21
N VAL A 36 -5.15 -51.87 0.26
CA VAL A 36 -6.02 -50.77 -0.19
C VAL A 36 -6.59 -51.15 -1.55
N PRO A 37 -7.92 -51.07 -1.76
CA PRO A 37 -8.51 -51.28 -3.07
C PRO A 37 -7.90 -50.36 -4.11
N LYS A 38 -7.67 -50.89 -5.32
CA LYS A 38 -7.08 -50.12 -6.42
C LYS A 38 -7.91 -48.88 -6.77
N GLU A 39 -9.23 -48.99 -6.68
CA GLU A 39 -10.17 -47.89 -6.92
C GLU A 39 -9.98 -46.76 -5.90
N ASP A 40 -9.95 -47.09 -4.61
CA ASP A 40 -9.72 -46.13 -3.53
C ASP A 40 -8.35 -45.46 -3.67
N PHE A 41 -7.31 -46.24 -3.95
CA PHE A 41 -5.96 -45.71 -4.18
C PHE A 41 -5.94 -44.74 -5.38
N ASN A 42 -6.50 -45.14 -6.52
CA ASN A 42 -6.55 -44.31 -7.71
C ASN A 42 -7.38 -43.05 -7.49
N SER A 43 -8.50 -43.15 -6.76
CA SER A 43 -9.32 -42.01 -6.38
C SER A 43 -8.52 -41.00 -5.55
N LYS A 44 -7.81 -41.47 -4.52
CA LYS A 44 -6.95 -40.62 -3.68
C LYS A 44 -5.77 -40.02 -4.44
N VAL A 45 -5.18 -40.73 -5.39
CA VAL A 45 -4.14 -40.17 -6.26
C VAL A 45 -4.69 -39.03 -7.13
N ASN A 46 -5.90 -39.18 -7.67
CA ASN A 46 -6.55 -38.13 -8.45
C ASN A 46 -6.95 -36.91 -7.62
N GLU A 47 -7.48 -37.14 -6.40
CA GLU A 47 -7.75 -36.07 -5.43
C GLU A 47 -6.47 -35.31 -5.09
N LEU A 48 -5.38 -36.03 -4.79
CA LEU A 48 -4.08 -35.43 -4.46
C LEU A 48 -3.51 -34.62 -5.63
N LYS A 49 -3.63 -35.13 -6.85
CA LYS A 49 -3.20 -34.41 -8.05
C LYS A 49 -3.98 -33.10 -8.21
N THR A 50 -5.31 -33.18 -8.13
CA THR A 50 -6.18 -32.00 -8.23
C THR A 50 -5.85 -30.97 -7.15
N ALA A 51 -5.66 -31.41 -5.90
CA ALA A 51 -5.31 -30.52 -4.79
C ALA A 51 -3.96 -29.82 -5.03
N ASN A 52 -2.95 -30.55 -5.51
CA ASN A 52 -1.66 -29.95 -5.85
C ASN A 52 -1.76 -28.95 -7.00
N ASP A 53 -2.55 -29.25 -8.04
CA ASP A 53 -2.79 -28.34 -9.16
C ASP A 53 -3.50 -27.05 -8.68
N THR A 54 -4.47 -27.17 -7.77
CA THR A 54 -5.13 -26.02 -7.12
C THR A 54 -4.15 -25.21 -6.28
N ILE A 55 -3.29 -25.86 -5.47
CA ILE A 55 -2.26 -25.18 -4.67
C ILE A 55 -1.31 -24.39 -5.57
N ASN A 56 -0.83 -25.00 -6.67
CA ASN A 56 0.08 -24.33 -7.60
C ASN A 56 -0.58 -23.10 -8.24
N THR A 57 -1.86 -23.20 -8.60
CA THR A 57 -2.64 -22.08 -9.15
C THR A 57 -2.75 -20.96 -8.12
N LEU A 58 -3.18 -21.27 -6.89
CA LEU A 58 -3.31 -20.29 -5.81
C LEU A 58 -1.97 -19.62 -5.47
N GLN A 59 -0.86 -20.37 -5.49
CA GLN A 59 0.48 -19.81 -5.29
C GLN A 59 0.88 -18.87 -6.42
N ALA A 60 0.58 -19.22 -7.68
CA ALA A 60 0.86 -18.34 -8.82
C ALA A 60 0.05 -17.05 -8.74
N ASP A 61 -1.25 -17.14 -8.45
CA ASP A 61 -2.15 -15.99 -8.34
C ASP A 61 -1.78 -15.06 -7.17
N ASN A 62 -1.22 -15.60 -6.09
CA ASN A 62 -0.79 -14.81 -4.93
C ASN A 62 0.65 -14.25 -5.03
N LYS A 63 1.46 -14.63 -6.03
CA LYS A 63 2.81 -14.05 -6.21
C LYS A 63 2.76 -12.55 -6.52
N ASP A 64 1.68 -12.11 -7.17
CA ASP A 64 1.50 -10.69 -7.48
C ASP A 64 1.24 -9.84 -6.24
N VAL A 65 0.91 -10.44 -5.08
CA VAL A 65 0.68 -9.72 -3.83
C VAL A 65 1.94 -9.01 -3.32
N GLU A 66 3.11 -9.66 -3.37
CA GLU A 66 4.38 -9.03 -2.96
C GLU A 66 4.73 -7.84 -3.87
N LYS A 67 4.49 -8.00 -5.18
CA LYS A 67 4.70 -6.93 -6.16
C LYS A 67 3.73 -5.77 -5.92
N LEU A 68 2.45 -6.05 -5.71
CA LEU A 68 1.43 -5.04 -5.41
C LEU A 68 1.73 -4.30 -4.10
N GLN A 69 2.17 -5.01 -3.06
CA GLN A 69 2.59 -4.40 -1.80
C GLN A 69 3.78 -3.46 -2.00
N THR A 70 4.76 -3.86 -2.81
CA THR A 70 5.91 -3.02 -3.16
C THR A 70 5.45 -1.77 -3.91
N GLU A 71 4.61 -1.92 -4.94
CA GLU A 71 4.08 -0.78 -5.70
C GLU A 71 3.26 0.18 -4.82
N ILE A 72 2.44 -0.34 -3.90
CA ILE A 72 1.70 0.48 -2.92
C ILE A 72 2.66 1.27 -2.02
N SER A 73 3.73 0.64 -1.55
CA SER A 73 4.74 1.32 -0.72
C SER A 73 5.43 2.44 -1.50
N ASP A 74 5.85 2.16 -2.74
CA ASP A 74 6.49 3.14 -3.62
C ASP A 74 5.55 4.32 -3.91
N TYR A 75 4.28 4.06 -4.20
CA TYR A 75 3.29 5.11 -4.43
C TYR A 75 3.02 5.94 -3.17
N LYS A 76 2.93 5.33 -2.00
CA LYS A 76 2.80 6.06 -0.72
C LYS A 76 3.96 7.03 -0.52
N SER A 77 5.19 6.54 -0.62
CA SER A 77 6.38 7.38 -0.48
C SER A 77 6.42 8.51 -1.50
N LYS A 78 5.99 8.24 -2.74
CA LYS A 78 5.94 9.26 -3.79
C LYS A 78 4.85 10.31 -3.53
N ILE A 79 3.71 9.91 -2.98
CA ILE A 79 2.64 10.84 -2.58
C ILE A 79 3.13 11.76 -1.46
N GLU A 80 3.73 11.21 -0.40
CA GLU A 80 4.28 11.99 0.72
C GLU A 80 5.34 13.00 0.24
N GLN A 81 6.22 12.58 -0.67
CA GLN A 81 7.21 13.47 -1.28
C GLN A 81 6.54 14.60 -2.06
N LEU A 82 5.58 14.28 -2.93
CA LEU A 82 4.87 15.28 -3.74
C LEU A 82 4.06 16.25 -2.89
N GLU A 83 3.43 15.79 -1.82
CA GLU A 83 2.72 16.64 -0.87
C GLU A 83 3.68 17.61 -0.19
N THR A 84 4.82 17.11 0.31
CA THR A 84 5.87 17.93 0.93
C THR A 84 6.45 18.97 -0.02
N GLU A 85 6.76 18.57 -1.27
CA GLU A 85 7.27 19.48 -2.31
C GLU A 85 6.24 20.56 -2.67
N ARG A 86 4.98 20.17 -2.80
CA ARG A 86 3.88 21.08 -3.13
C ARG A 86 3.66 22.08 -2.00
N GLU A 87 3.69 21.62 -0.75
CA GLU A 87 3.60 22.48 0.41
C GLU A 87 4.75 23.47 0.51
N THR A 88 5.99 22.99 0.32
CA THR A 88 7.19 23.83 0.33
C THR A 88 7.11 24.89 -0.76
N THR A 89 6.69 24.50 -1.97
CA THR A 89 6.52 25.42 -3.10
C THR A 89 5.44 26.46 -2.83
N ALA A 90 4.29 26.05 -2.30
CA ALA A 90 3.18 26.95 -1.98
C ALA A 90 3.59 27.96 -0.89
N THR A 91 4.20 27.50 0.20
CA THR A 91 4.71 28.36 1.27
C THR A 91 5.73 29.35 0.73
N ARG A 92 6.68 28.89 -0.09
CA ARG A 92 7.69 29.75 -0.70
C ARG A 92 7.06 30.81 -1.61
N ALA A 93 6.11 30.43 -2.46
CA ALA A 93 5.42 31.38 -3.33
C ALA A 93 4.66 32.46 -2.54
N THR A 94 4.00 32.10 -1.43
CA THR A 94 3.35 33.05 -0.53
C THR A 94 4.35 34.01 0.10
N LEU A 95 5.48 33.51 0.61
CA LEU A 95 6.54 34.36 1.18
C LEU A 95 7.12 35.33 0.15
N GLU A 96 7.46 34.83 -1.04
CA GLU A 96 8.00 35.65 -2.12
C GLU A 96 7.03 36.76 -2.52
N LYS A 97 5.74 36.43 -2.65
CA LYS A 97 4.69 37.41 -2.96
C LYS A 97 4.58 38.47 -1.87
N SER A 98 4.45 38.07 -0.61
CA SER A 98 4.27 39.01 0.49
C SER A 98 5.50 39.90 0.70
N LEU A 99 6.71 39.38 0.49
CA LEU A 99 7.94 40.17 0.53
C LEU A 99 8.00 41.16 -0.65
N ARG A 100 7.61 40.75 -1.87
CA ARG A 100 7.49 41.66 -3.02
C ARG A 100 6.51 42.80 -2.74
N ASP A 101 5.31 42.47 -2.26
CA ASP A 101 4.27 43.43 -1.92
C ASP A 101 4.75 44.38 -0.80
N ALA A 102 5.61 43.91 0.09
CA ALA A 102 6.24 44.69 1.15
C ALA A 102 7.40 45.58 0.68
N GLY A 103 7.81 45.50 -0.59
CA GLY A 103 8.91 46.29 -1.16
C GLY A 103 10.30 45.69 -0.93
N ALA A 104 10.42 44.36 -0.78
CA ALA A 104 11.70 43.68 -0.65
C ALA A 104 12.56 43.84 -1.91
N LYS A 105 13.83 44.22 -1.73
CA LYS A 105 14.85 44.32 -2.78
C LYS A 105 15.50 42.98 -3.08
N ASP A 106 15.82 42.22 -2.04
CA ASP A 106 16.40 40.88 -2.12
C ASP A 106 15.49 39.87 -1.40
N ILE A 107 14.61 39.26 -2.18
CA ILE A 107 13.57 38.36 -1.66
C ILE A 107 14.18 37.03 -1.24
N ASP A 108 15.13 36.49 -2.01
CA ASP A 108 15.75 35.20 -1.70
C ASP A 108 16.53 35.27 -0.39
N TYR A 109 17.25 36.37 -0.16
CA TYR A 109 17.93 36.61 1.11
C TYR A 109 16.93 36.72 2.28
N LEU A 110 15.82 37.43 2.11
CA LEU A 110 14.82 37.60 3.17
C LEU A 110 14.03 36.32 3.45
N VAL A 111 13.73 35.49 2.43
CA VAL A 111 13.17 34.15 2.60
C VAL A 111 14.17 33.27 3.36
N PHE A 112 15.46 33.33 3.01
CA PHE A 112 16.50 32.62 3.76
C PHE A 112 16.59 33.07 5.22
N LYS A 113 16.40 34.36 5.51
CA LYS A 113 16.37 34.89 6.88
C LYS A 113 15.13 34.51 7.67
N LEU A 114 13.98 34.33 7.02
CA LEU A 114 12.77 33.80 7.65
C LEU A 114 12.92 32.32 8.00
N GLY A 115 13.62 31.57 7.15
CA GLY A 115 13.77 30.13 7.31
C GLY A 115 12.44 29.40 7.17
N GLU A 116 12.30 28.29 7.88
CA GLU A 116 11.03 27.56 7.95
C GLU A 116 9.99 28.36 8.74
N VAL A 117 8.76 28.36 8.23
CA VAL A 117 7.66 29.12 8.81
C VAL A 117 6.55 28.18 9.27
N GLU A 118 6.00 28.47 10.45
CA GLU A 118 4.84 27.75 10.96
C GLU A 118 3.59 28.11 10.15
N LYS A 119 2.69 27.13 10.00
CA LYS A 119 1.37 27.32 9.41
C LYS A 119 0.29 27.35 10.49
N ASP A 120 -0.75 28.14 10.27
CA ASP A 120 -1.99 28.11 11.06
C ASP A 120 -2.90 26.95 10.62
N LYS A 121 -3.98 26.74 11.37
CA LYS A 121 -4.94 25.63 11.15
C LYS A 121 -5.62 25.65 9.78
N ASP A 122 -5.63 26.79 9.11
CA ASP A 122 -6.19 26.98 7.77
C ASP A 122 -5.13 26.79 6.66
N GLY A 123 -3.89 26.46 7.02
CA GLY A 123 -2.77 26.28 6.09
C GLY A 123 -2.07 27.58 5.67
N SER A 124 -2.51 28.74 6.18
CA SER A 124 -1.83 30.02 5.97
C SER A 124 -0.56 30.12 6.82
N ILE A 125 0.36 31.02 6.45
CA ILE A 125 1.60 31.22 7.22
C ILE A 125 1.28 32.02 8.47
N LYS A 126 1.58 31.45 9.63
CA LYS A 126 1.29 32.04 10.93
C LYS A 126 2.09 33.32 11.16
N ASP A 127 1.41 34.35 11.65
CA ASP A 127 1.98 35.66 11.99
C ASP A 127 2.79 36.32 10.84
N LEU A 128 2.42 36.07 9.59
CA LEU A 128 3.18 36.52 8.41
C LEU A 128 3.44 38.04 8.41
N ASP A 129 2.41 38.85 8.70
CA ASP A 129 2.53 40.32 8.73
C ASP A 129 3.52 40.80 9.81
N SER A 130 3.48 40.18 10.98
CA SER A 130 4.41 40.47 12.08
C SER A 130 5.85 40.11 11.68
N LYS A 131 6.06 38.94 11.07
CA LYS A 131 7.36 38.51 10.56
C LYS A 131 7.93 39.48 9.51
N ILE A 132 7.10 39.97 8.59
CA ILE A 132 7.51 40.95 7.58
C ILE A 132 7.86 42.29 8.24
N LYS A 133 7.10 42.72 9.25
CA LYS A 133 7.40 43.94 10.02
C LYS A 133 8.74 43.85 10.77
N ASP A 134 9.03 42.69 11.36
CA ASP A 134 10.31 42.44 12.03
C ASP A 134 11.47 42.44 11.03
N LEU A 135 11.27 41.86 9.83
CA LEU A 135 12.25 41.96 8.74
C LEU A 135 12.48 43.40 8.28
N LYS A 136 11.42 44.20 8.13
CA LYS A 136 11.55 45.63 7.78
C LYS A 136 12.33 46.41 8.84
N THR A 137 12.18 46.06 10.11
CA THR A 137 12.89 46.68 11.22
C THR A 137 14.36 46.25 11.26
N THR A 138 14.62 44.95 11.10
CA THR A 138 15.95 44.35 11.25
C THR A 138 16.83 44.54 10.00
N TYR A 139 16.22 44.51 8.82
CA TYR A 139 16.87 44.57 7.51
C TYR A 139 16.34 45.75 6.68
N ALA A 140 16.19 46.92 7.30
CA ALA A 140 15.59 48.11 6.68
C ALA A 140 16.20 48.48 5.32
N ASN A 141 17.51 48.27 5.13
CA ASN A 141 18.19 48.51 3.85
C ASN A 141 17.73 47.61 2.70
N GLN A 142 17.17 46.43 3.01
CA GLN A 142 16.62 45.46 2.07
C GLN A 142 15.18 45.77 1.65
N PHE A 143 14.57 46.85 2.15
CA PHE A 143 13.24 47.28 1.74
C PHE A 143 13.27 48.66 1.08
N ASP A 144 12.33 48.89 0.17
CA ASP A 144 12.12 50.19 -0.45
C ASP A 144 11.39 51.12 0.56
N PRO A 145 12.02 52.26 0.95
CA PRO A 145 11.44 53.20 1.91
C PRO A 145 10.23 53.96 1.37
N THR A 146 9.96 53.91 0.06
CA THR A 146 8.77 54.53 -0.55
C THR A 146 7.54 53.62 -0.46
N VAL A 147 7.74 52.35 -0.09
CA VAL A 147 6.69 51.36 0.15
C VAL A 147 6.32 51.38 1.63
N ASP A 148 5.79 52.53 2.07
CA ASP A 148 5.21 52.68 3.41
C ASP A 148 3.75 52.21 3.44
N ASN A 149 3.54 51.18 4.25
CA ASN A 149 2.31 50.67 4.84
C ASN A 149 0.99 51.37 4.41
N LYS A 150 0.47 51.05 3.22
CA LYS A 150 -0.94 51.26 2.89
C LYS A 150 -1.60 49.90 2.68
N GLY A 151 -2.40 49.51 3.67
CA GLY A 151 -3.48 48.58 3.41
C GLY A 151 -4.38 49.13 2.31
N GLY A 152 -4.74 48.27 1.36
CA GLY A 152 -5.87 48.42 0.45
C GLY A 152 -5.76 49.50 -0.64
N GLY A 153 -5.63 49.03 -1.88
CA GLY A 153 -6.28 49.68 -3.03
C GLY A 153 -5.42 50.55 -3.95
N GLY A 154 -5.11 49.99 -5.13
CA GLY A 154 -5.07 50.70 -6.42
C GLY A 154 -3.79 51.44 -6.80
N GLY A 155 -3.06 50.94 -7.81
CA GLY A 155 -2.05 51.74 -8.52
C GLY A 155 -1.02 50.99 -9.37
N THR A 156 -1.41 50.63 -10.60
CA THR A 156 -0.59 50.45 -11.82
C THR A 156 0.73 49.67 -11.76
N GLY A 157 0.67 48.40 -12.17
CA GLY A 157 1.84 47.62 -12.61
C GLY A 157 1.49 46.14 -12.75
N PHE A 158 1.40 45.66 -13.99
CA PHE A 158 0.97 44.32 -14.43
C PHE A 158 -0.51 43.98 -14.30
N LYS A 159 -1.17 43.75 -15.44
CA LYS A 159 -2.43 43.01 -15.49
C LYS A 159 -2.08 41.53 -15.38
N THR A 160 -2.50 40.88 -14.31
CA THR A 160 -2.54 39.42 -14.25
C THR A 160 -3.48 38.94 -15.36
N ILE A 161 -3.01 38.09 -16.27
CA ILE A 161 -3.92 37.35 -17.13
C ILE A 161 -4.62 36.35 -16.22
N GLU A 162 -5.95 36.47 -16.09
CA GLU A 162 -6.75 35.46 -15.41
C GLU A 162 -6.57 34.14 -16.16
N ASN A 163 -5.94 33.18 -15.50
CA ASN A 163 -5.82 31.85 -16.05
C ASN A 163 -7.18 31.17 -15.85
N ASN A 164 -8.02 31.15 -16.89
CA ASN A 164 -9.32 30.45 -16.91
C ASN A 164 -9.18 28.92 -16.89
N LEU A 165 -8.10 28.39 -16.31
CA LEU A 165 -8.01 26.99 -15.97
C LEU A 165 -8.97 26.76 -14.81
N ASN A 166 -9.87 25.79 -14.96
CA ASN A 166 -10.65 25.30 -13.85
C ASN A 166 -9.69 24.96 -12.72
N ASP A 167 -9.96 25.45 -11.50
CA ASP A 167 -9.27 25.01 -10.29
C ASP A 167 -9.42 23.50 -10.26
N GLY A 168 -8.40 22.79 -10.73
CA GLY A 168 -8.42 21.34 -10.77
C GLY A 168 -8.71 20.92 -9.34
N LYS A 169 -9.90 20.37 -9.09
CA LYS A 169 -10.28 19.90 -7.77
C LYS A 169 -9.15 18.98 -7.33
N GLN A 170 -8.41 19.41 -6.32
CA GLN A 170 -7.39 18.58 -5.70
C GLN A 170 -8.11 17.29 -5.32
N SER A 171 -7.62 16.15 -5.83
CA SER A 171 -8.05 14.85 -5.34
C SER A 171 -7.96 14.92 -3.83
N ASP A 172 -9.07 14.69 -3.15
CA ASP A 172 -9.15 14.85 -1.70
C ASP A 172 -8.09 13.93 -1.06
N PRO A 173 -7.05 14.50 -0.39
CA PRO A 173 -5.97 13.69 0.17
C PRO A 173 -6.52 12.71 1.22
N ASP A 174 -7.64 13.04 1.85
CA ASP A 174 -8.34 12.16 2.79
C ASP A 174 -8.99 10.97 2.08
N LEU A 175 -9.56 11.13 0.87
CA LEU A 175 -10.05 9.99 0.08
C LEU A 175 -8.91 9.07 -0.36
N THR A 176 -7.77 9.64 -0.74
CA THR A 176 -6.62 8.83 -1.19
C THR A 176 -6.03 8.05 -0.03
N ALA A 177 -5.87 8.70 1.13
CA ALA A 177 -5.45 8.06 2.38
C ALA A 177 -6.46 7.01 2.87
N GLN A 178 -7.78 7.28 2.77
CA GLN A 178 -8.83 6.34 3.15
C GLN A 178 -8.88 5.12 2.21
N MET A 179 -8.76 5.30 0.89
CA MET A 179 -8.72 4.16 -0.04
C MET A 179 -7.49 3.29 0.19
N ILE A 180 -6.34 3.90 0.45
CA ILE A 180 -5.11 3.19 0.82
C ILE A 180 -5.30 2.44 2.14
N SER A 181 -5.84 3.10 3.17
CA SER A 181 -6.08 2.50 4.50
C SER A 181 -7.03 1.32 4.41
N ALA A 182 -8.17 1.49 3.72
CA ALA A 182 -9.18 0.44 3.54
C ALA A 182 -8.64 -0.76 2.76
N PHE A 183 -7.78 -0.54 1.77
CA PHE A 183 -7.15 -1.62 1.03
C PHE A 183 -6.09 -2.37 1.85
N THR A 184 -5.39 -1.69 2.76
CA THR A 184 -4.39 -2.33 3.63
C THR A 184 -4.98 -3.04 4.84
N SER A 185 -6.17 -2.67 5.31
CA SER A 185 -6.83 -3.33 6.45
C SER A 185 -7.37 -4.72 6.15
N ASP A 186 -7.62 -5.02 4.87
CA ASP A 186 -8.15 -6.32 4.43
C ASP A 186 -7.05 -7.34 4.06
N ILE A 187 -5.76 -6.94 4.15
CA ILE A 187 -4.64 -7.85 3.93
C ILE A 187 -4.44 -8.65 5.22
N PRO A 188 -4.60 -9.99 5.22
CA PRO A 188 -4.35 -10.80 6.41
C PRO A 188 -2.89 -10.66 6.82
N THR A 189 -2.65 -10.07 8.00
CA THR A 189 -1.32 -10.02 8.61
C THR A 189 -0.93 -11.46 8.93
N THR A 190 0.03 -11.99 8.17
CA THR A 190 0.69 -13.25 8.53
C THR A 190 1.67 -12.95 9.67
N GLU A 191 1.12 -12.77 10.88
CA GLU A 191 1.92 -12.83 12.11
C GLU A 191 2.37 -14.28 12.30
N LYS A 192 3.69 -14.46 12.31
CA LYS A 192 4.39 -15.67 12.74
C LYS A 192 4.71 -15.59 14.23
#